data_AF-A0A8T5IJL2-F1
#
_entry.id   AF-A0A8T5IJL2-F1
#
_cell.length_a   1.000
_cell.length_b   1.000
_cell.length_c   1.000
_cell.angle_alpha   90.00
_cell.angle_beta   90.00
_cell.angle_gamma   90.00
#
_symmetry.space_group_name_H-M   'P 1'
#
loop_
_entity.id
_entity.type
_entity.pdbx_description
1 polymer ?
#
loop_
_entity_poly.entity_id
_entity_poly.type
_entity_poly.pdbx_seq_one_letter_code
_entity_poly.pdbx_strand_id
1 'polypeptide(L)'
;MKRKIIKQGHNTLTITLPSEWVKKFNLKSGDEVDLSEKDIGLFVSTKKHDDLSKVEINISELDLPGIWKFFMAVYREGHDEIKVLFNPNKKYQNPYKFYTRHAIDLNYNKADLTALEMLQVVTTRFIGLEIIEHHSDFCIIKDMAEPSKREFDSSFRRVFLLIQQMGEELVEAINKNVVTIVRHTHDIDINVDKFHDYCIRIMNKTGIKNSKHTSLLFSILFILELLGDEFKHIAHHLHNDFQNKNLNNLLELSKLVVNHLNEFYEFYYDYSNNKLVKLSDRDIEIHSYLPKFYKKKSGKTQLSDEELEIFNHLRIITKFINALVELRVEIEVS
;
A
#
# COMPACT_ATOMS: atom_id res chain seq x y z
N MET A 1 -9.54 8.77 -35.31
CA MET A 1 -9.35 9.71 -36.44
C MET A 1 -7.85 9.83 -36.72
N LYS A 2 -7.40 9.76 -37.97
CA LYS A 2 -5.99 9.97 -38.34
C LYS A 2 -5.80 11.40 -38.86
N ARG A 3 -4.73 12.08 -38.46
CA ARG A 3 -4.35 13.41 -38.96
C ARG A 3 -2.97 13.34 -39.60
N LYS A 4 -2.78 14.10 -40.66
CA LYS A 4 -1.47 14.27 -41.26
C LYS A 4 -0.69 15.31 -40.47
N ILE A 5 0.60 15.06 -40.30
CA ILE A 5 1.55 16.05 -39.82
C ILE A 5 1.91 16.95 -41.00
N ILE A 6 1.82 18.25 -40.80
CA ILE A 6 2.05 19.28 -41.82
C ILE A 6 3.33 20.02 -41.46
N LYS A 7 4.22 20.23 -42.43
CA LYS A 7 5.43 21.03 -42.22
C LYS A 7 5.06 22.50 -42.14
N GLN A 8 5.49 23.18 -41.08
CA GLN A 8 5.32 24.61 -40.90
C GLN A 8 6.69 25.23 -40.63
N GLY A 9 7.22 26.03 -41.55
CA GLY A 9 8.58 26.57 -41.44
C GLY A 9 9.69 25.52 -41.63
N HIS A 10 10.90 25.83 -41.18
CA HIS A 10 12.06 24.96 -41.41
C HIS A 10 12.12 23.75 -40.46
N ASN A 11 11.83 23.95 -39.17
CA ASN A 11 12.05 22.95 -38.11
C ASN A 11 10.79 22.62 -37.29
N THR A 12 9.62 23.10 -37.68
CA THR A 12 8.37 22.88 -36.92
C THR A 12 7.33 22.12 -37.74
N LEU A 13 6.55 21.31 -37.03
CA LEU A 13 5.50 20.47 -37.57
C LEU A 13 4.19 20.80 -36.85
N THR A 14 3.08 20.76 -37.57
CA THR A 14 1.75 21.01 -37.00
C THR A 14 0.76 19.89 -37.33
N ILE A 15 -0.23 19.74 -36.45
CA ILE A 15 -1.32 18.78 -36.57
C ILE A 15 -2.65 19.52 -36.35
N THR A 16 -3.66 19.23 -37.15
CA THR A 16 -4.98 19.87 -37.02
C THR A 16 -5.80 19.22 -35.93
N LEU A 17 -6.35 20.02 -35.01
CA LEU A 17 -7.27 19.56 -33.98
C LEU A 17 -8.63 19.11 -34.57
N PRO A 18 -9.33 18.12 -33.97
CA PRO A 18 -10.67 17.72 -34.42
C PRO A 18 -11.69 18.87 -34.26
N SER A 19 -12.45 19.17 -35.31
CA SER A 19 -13.40 20.30 -35.30
C SER A 19 -14.51 20.14 -34.26
N GLU A 20 -14.97 18.92 -33.99
CA GLU A 20 -15.94 18.66 -32.92
C GLU A 20 -15.35 18.93 -31.54
N TRP A 21 -14.07 18.62 -31.33
CA TRP A 21 -13.36 18.87 -30.07
C TRP A 21 -13.17 20.38 -29.86
N VAL A 22 -12.72 21.10 -30.89
CA VAL A 22 -12.60 22.57 -30.89
C VAL A 22 -13.93 23.23 -30.56
N LYS A 23 -15.03 22.79 -31.18
CA LYS A 23 -16.38 23.30 -30.88
C LYS A 23 -16.84 22.97 -29.46
N LYS A 24 -16.62 21.72 -29.01
CA LYS A 24 -17.00 21.24 -27.67
C LYS A 24 -16.37 22.09 -26.57
N PHE A 25 -15.11 22.50 -26.74
CA PHE A 25 -14.37 23.30 -25.78
C PHE A 25 -14.32 24.79 -26.13
N ASN A 26 -15.07 25.23 -27.14
CA ASN A 26 -15.17 26.62 -27.60
C ASN A 26 -13.82 27.29 -27.86
N LEU A 27 -12.85 26.54 -28.39
CA LEU A 27 -11.50 27.03 -28.66
C LEU A 27 -11.49 27.92 -29.91
N LYS A 28 -10.70 28.99 -29.84
CA LYS A 28 -10.51 29.99 -30.89
C LYS A 28 -9.04 30.08 -31.30
N SER A 29 -8.81 30.73 -32.44
CA SER A 29 -7.45 31.03 -32.89
C SER A 29 -6.75 31.93 -31.87
N GLY A 30 -5.57 31.51 -31.40
CA GLY A 30 -4.82 32.22 -30.37
C GLY A 30 -4.95 31.61 -28.97
N ASP A 31 -5.88 30.68 -28.76
CA ASP A 31 -5.99 29.96 -27.49
C ASP A 31 -4.82 28.97 -27.33
N GLU A 32 -4.28 28.88 -26.12
CA GLU A 32 -3.24 27.93 -25.75
C GLU A 32 -3.86 26.59 -25.29
N VAL A 33 -3.16 25.49 -25.56
CA VAL A 33 -3.51 24.15 -25.11
C VAL A 33 -2.28 23.49 -24.53
N ASP A 34 -2.46 22.68 -23.49
CA ASP A 34 -1.38 21.94 -22.87
C ASP A 34 -1.07 20.66 -23.67
N LEU A 35 0.21 20.38 -23.82
CA LEU A 35 0.74 19.18 -24.45
C LEU A 35 1.52 18.38 -23.41
N SER A 36 1.04 17.17 -23.13
CA SER A 36 1.78 16.21 -22.30
C SER A 36 2.10 14.96 -23.10
N GLU A 37 3.35 14.50 -23.02
CA GLU A 37 3.78 13.27 -23.65
C GLU A 37 3.42 12.07 -22.76
N LYS A 38 2.65 11.12 -23.33
CA LYS A 38 2.24 9.86 -22.68
C LYS A 38 2.53 8.68 -23.60
N ASP A 39 3.38 7.77 -23.14
CA ASP A 39 3.78 6.50 -23.79
C ASP A 39 4.15 6.63 -25.27
N ILE A 40 3.18 6.47 -26.16
CA ILE A 40 3.35 6.47 -27.62
C ILE A 40 2.67 7.68 -28.29
N GLY A 41 2.29 8.71 -27.53
CA GLY A 41 1.49 9.81 -28.05
C GLY A 41 1.62 11.13 -27.30
N LEU A 42 1.11 12.17 -27.95
CA LEU A 42 0.92 13.49 -27.35
C LEU A 42 -0.54 13.65 -26.95
N PHE A 43 -0.78 13.96 -25.68
CA PHE A 43 -2.08 14.29 -25.14
C PHE A 43 -2.27 15.80 -25.12
N VAL A 44 -3.35 16.27 -25.75
CA VAL A 44 -3.72 17.69 -25.84
C VAL A 44 -4.88 17.96 -24.88
N SER A 45 -4.75 18.94 -23.99
CA SER A 45 -5.82 19.35 -23.08
C SER A 45 -6.09 20.85 -23.12
N THR A 46 -7.33 21.23 -22.85
CA THR A 46 -7.79 22.64 -22.82
C THR A 46 -7.79 23.25 -21.42
N LYS A 47 -7.54 22.43 -20.39
CA LYS A 47 -7.41 22.88 -19.01
C LYS A 47 -5.92 22.98 -18.70
N LYS A 48 -5.50 24.14 -18.18
CA LYS A 48 -4.38 24.18 -17.25
C LYS A 48 -4.65 23.11 -16.20
N HIS A 49 -3.70 22.23 -15.96
CA HIS A 49 -3.76 21.23 -14.90
C HIS A 49 -3.63 21.90 -13.49
N ASP A 50 -4.23 23.09 -13.30
CA ASP A 50 -4.13 23.95 -12.10
C ASP A 50 -5.42 23.98 -11.27
N ASP A 51 -6.51 23.35 -11.72
CA ASP A 51 -7.65 23.13 -10.82
C ASP A 51 -7.26 22.01 -9.85
N LEU A 52 -6.74 22.40 -8.67
CA LEU A 52 -6.58 21.51 -7.52
C LEU A 52 -7.82 20.62 -7.41
N SER A 53 -7.62 19.31 -7.41
CA SER A 53 -8.72 18.35 -7.33
C SER A 53 -9.35 18.44 -5.94
N LYS A 54 -10.53 19.06 -5.86
CA LYS A 54 -11.27 19.32 -4.62
C LYS A 54 -12.38 18.31 -4.41
N VAL A 55 -12.61 17.91 -3.16
CA VAL A 55 -13.75 17.08 -2.78
C VAL A 55 -14.35 17.56 -1.46
N GLU A 56 -15.67 17.48 -1.31
CA GLU A 56 -16.39 17.83 -0.08
C GLU A 56 -17.12 16.60 0.45
N ILE A 57 -16.95 16.29 1.74
CA ILE A 57 -17.58 15.14 2.40
C ILE A 57 -18.12 15.50 3.75
N ASN A 58 -19.25 14.88 4.09
CA ASN A 58 -19.87 15.00 5.40
C ASN A 58 -19.68 13.71 6.21
N ILE A 59 -18.93 13.81 7.33
CA ILE A 59 -18.67 12.70 8.24
C ILE A 59 -19.64 12.63 9.43
N SER A 60 -20.64 13.53 9.50
CA SER A 60 -21.55 13.65 10.65
C SER A 60 -22.32 12.35 10.94
N GLU A 61 -22.72 11.63 9.90
CA GLU A 61 -23.47 10.37 10.01
C GLU A 61 -22.59 9.12 9.85
N LEU A 62 -21.27 9.30 9.61
CA LEU A 62 -20.36 8.18 9.42
C LEU A 62 -19.83 7.65 10.76
N ASP A 63 -19.63 6.33 10.81
CA ASP A 63 -18.86 5.67 11.85
C ASP A 63 -17.35 5.69 11.50
N LEU A 64 -16.49 5.29 12.45
CA LEU A 64 -15.04 5.30 12.21
C LEU A 64 -14.62 4.46 10.99
N PRO A 65 -15.12 3.22 10.79
CA PRO A 65 -14.82 2.45 9.57
C PRO A 65 -15.22 3.17 8.28
N GLY A 66 -16.37 3.84 8.25
CA GLY A 66 -16.83 4.65 7.13
C GLY A 66 -15.91 5.84 6.86
N ILE A 67 -15.52 6.55 7.91
CA ILE A 67 -14.56 7.67 7.84
C ILE A 67 -13.22 7.20 7.27
N TRP A 68 -12.69 6.07 7.73
CA TRP A 68 -11.43 5.53 7.22
C TRP A 68 -11.48 5.16 5.75
N LYS A 69 -12.50 4.39 5.33
CA LYS A 69 -12.69 4.02 3.92
C LYS A 69 -12.78 5.25 3.03
N PHE A 70 -13.47 6.27 3.52
CA PHE A 70 -13.61 7.54 2.85
C PHE A 70 -12.25 8.23 2.66
N PHE A 71 -11.48 8.42 3.73
CA PHE A 71 -10.17 9.06 3.67
C PHE A 71 -9.18 8.29 2.77
N MET A 72 -9.16 6.95 2.87
CA MET A 72 -8.35 6.10 2.01
C MET A 72 -8.71 6.29 0.53
N ALA A 73 -10.00 6.30 0.20
CA ALA A 73 -10.46 6.44 -1.18
C ALA A 73 -10.04 7.80 -1.77
N VAL A 74 -10.32 8.89 -1.06
CA VAL A 74 -9.99 10.24 -1.54
C VAL A 74 -8.50 10.48 -1.62
N TYR A 75 -7.74 9.99 -0.66
CA TYR A 75 -6.30 10.11 -0.67
C TYR A 75 -5.68 9.34 -1.84
N ARG A 76 -6.08 8.07 -2.03
CA ARG A 76 -5.59 7.22 -3.13
C ARG A 76 -6.00 7.79 -4.49
N GLU A 77 -7.19 8.36 -4.65
CA GLU A 77 -7.64 8.98 -5.91
C GLU A 77 -6.77 10.17 -6.32
N GLY A 78 -6.10 10.83 -5.37
CA GLY A 78 -5.19 11.92 -5.67
C GLY A 78 -5.79 13.33 -5.52
N HIS A 79 -6.91 13.48 -4.80
CA HIS A 79 -7.48 14.80 -4.50
C HIS A 79 -6.49 15.67 -3.71
N ASP A 80 -6.37 16.93 -4.09
CA ASP A 80 -5.43 17.91 -3.51
C ASP A 80 -6.02 18.66 -2.32
N GLU A 81 -7.34 18.77 -2.24
CA GLU A 81 -8.03 19.48 -1.17
C GLU A 81 -9.32 18.75 -0.80
N ILE A 82 -9.53 18.57 0.50
CA ILE A 82 -10.64 17.82 1.09
C ILE A 82 -11.33 18.74 2.10
N LYS A 83 -12.56 19.15 1.80
CA LYS A 83 -13.41 19.84 2.75
C LYS A 83 -14.23 18.81 3.52
N VAL A 84 -14.04 18.76 4.83
CA VAL A 84 -14.70 17.78 5.70
C VAL A 84 -15.71 18.48 6.58
N LEU A 85 -17.00 18.25 6.34
CA LEU A 85 -18.12 18.72 7.15
C LEU A 85 -18.35 17.73 8.30
N PHE A 86 -18.60 18.25 9.51
CA PHE A 86 -18.83 17.45 10.71
C PHE A 86 -19.79 18.14 11.68
N ASN A 87 -20.46 17.35 12.52
CA ASN A 87 -21.23 17.87 13.65
C ASN A 87 -20.28 18.23 14.82
N PRO A 88 -20.16 19.50 15.24
CA PRO A 88 -19.27 19.93 16.33
C PRO A 88 -19.58 19.25 17.67
N ASN A 89 -20.84 18.86 17.88
CA ASN A 89 -21.29 18.28 19.13
C ASN A 89 -21.12 16.76 19.18
N LYS A 90 -20.81 16.13 18.03
CA LYS A 90 -20.55 14.69 17.97
C LYS A 90 -19.16 14.40 18.52
N LYS A 91 -19.10 13.42 19.40
CA LYS A 91 -17.85 12.85 19.89
C LYS A 91 -17.43 11.66 19.06
N TYR A 92 -16.14 11.54 18.84
CA TYR A 92 -15.53 10.48 18.06
C TYR A 92 -14.57 9.68 18.94
N GLN A 93 -14.44 8.41 18.63
CA GLN A 93 -13.41 7.59 19.26
C GLN A 93 -12.09 7.78 18.53
N ASN A 94 -10.99 7.32 19.13
CA ASN A 94 -9.70 7.31 18.45
C ASN A 94 -9.80 6.50 17.14
N PRO A 95 -9.36 7.04 15.99
CA PRO A 95 -9.43 6.37 14.69
C PRO A 95 -8.81 4.97 14.68
N TYR A 96 -7.72 4.76 15.41
CA TYR A 96 -7.02 3.49 15.41
C TYR A 96 -7.65 2.44 16.31
N LYS A 97 -8.67 2.80 17.12
CA LYS A 97 -9.34 1.88 18.07
C LYS A 97 -9.83 0.58 17.43
N PHE A 98 -10.19 0.60 16.14
CA PHE A 98 -10.70 -0.56 15.42
C PHE A 98 -9.61 -1.34 14.65
N TYR A 99 -8.47 -0.71 14.37
CA TYR A 99 -7.37 -1.29 13.58
C TYR A 99 -6.26 -1.83 14.48
N THR A 100 -6.12 -1.30 15.70
CA THR A 100 -5.37 -1.89 16.79
C THR A 100 -6.25 -2.94 17.48
N ARG A 101 -6.16 -4.21 17.09
CA ARG A 101 -6.70 -5.26 17.97
C ARG A 101 -5.82 -5.31 19.22
N HIS A 102 -6.41 -4.80 20.32
CA HIS A 102 -6.05 -5.01 21.72
C HIS A 102 -5.23 -3.91 22.39
N ALA A 103 -5.72 -3.49 23.56
CA ALA A 103 -5.05 -3.44 24.87
C ALA A 103 -3.61 -2.90 25.04
N ILE A 104 -2.88 -2.57 23.98
CA ILE A 104 -1.43 -2.35 24.02
C ILE A 104 -1.08 -0.86 23.98
N ASP A 105 -2.02 0.02 23.61
CA ASP A 105 -1.76 1.45 23.74
C ASP A 105 -2.38 2.07 25.00
N LEU A 106 -1.55 2.23 26.02
CA LEU A 106 -1.83 3.07 27.19
C LEU A 106 -1.92 4.56 26.80
N ASN A 107 -1.47 4.98 25.61
CA ASN A 107 -1.57 6.35 25.11
C ASN A 107 -2.93 6.66 24.45
N TYR A 108 -3.68 5.67 23.98
CA TYR A 108 -5.03 5.85 23.42
C TYR A 108 -6.12 5.67 24.48
N ASN A 109 -5.93 6.36 25.60
CA ASN A 109 -6.88 6.38 26.69
C ASN A 109 -8.25 6.91 26.22
N LYS A 110 -9.33 6.39 26.84
CA LYS A 110 -10.76 6.48 26.46
C LYS A 110 -11.39 7.89 26.47
N ALA A 111 -10.70 8.92 26.01
CA ALA A 111 -11.31 10.23 25.84
C ALA A 111 -12.03 10.29 24.50
N ASP A 112 -13.31 10.66 24.56
CA ASP A 112 -14.09 11.05 23.41
C ASP A 112 -13.46 12.30 22.76
N LEU A 113 -12.95 12.14 21.54
CA LEU A 113 -12.32 13.19 20.76
C LEU A 113 -13.39 14.11 20.15
N THR A 114 -13.05 15.38 20.04
CA THR A 114 -13.72 16.31 19.12
C THR A 114 -13.49 15.87 17.66
N ALA A 115 -14.31 16.39 16.74
CA ALA A 115 -14.11 16.15 15.31
C ALA A 115 -12.70 16.56 14.86
N LEU A 116 -12.20 17.72 15.30
CA LEU A 116 -10.87 18.20 14.92
C LEU A 116 -9.74 17.30 15.44
N GLU A 117 -9.77 16.89 16.70
CA GLU A 117 -8.75 15.99 17.27
C GLU A 117 -8.74 14.64 16.54
N MET A 118 -9.93 14.10 16.24
CA MET A 118 -10.06 12.87 15.45
C MET A 118 -9.47 13.05 14.05
N LEU A 119 -9.81 14.15 13.37
CA LEU A 119 -9.32 14.46 12.03
C LEU A 119 -7.81 14.69 11.99
N GLN A 120 -7.23 15.30 13.03
CA GLN A 120 -5.78 15.42 13.18
C GLN A 120 -5.14 14.03 13.21
N VAL A 121 -5.65 13.11 14.04
CA VAL A 121 -5.13 11.75 14.13
C VAL A 121 -5.26 11.01 12.79
N VAL A 122 -6.42 11.09 12.11
CA VAL A 122 -6.61 10.46 10.79
C VAL A 122 -5.62 11.03 9.77
N THR A 123 -5.44 12.34 9.75
CA THR A 123 -4.59 13.03 8.77
C THR A 123 -3.13 12.58 8.86
N THR A 124 -2.60 12.31 10.07
CA THR A 124 -1.21 11.81 10.25
C THR A 124 -0.90 10.50 9.52
N ARG A 125 -1.93 9.72 9.18
CA ARG A 125 -1.82 8.45 8.46
C ARG A 125 -1.50 8.62 6.98
N PHE A 126 -1.70 9.81 6.42
CA PHE A 126 -1.56 10.10 5.00
C PHE A 126 -0.40 11.08 4.77
N ILE A 127 0.53 10.73 3.89
CA ILE A 127 1.72 11.56 3.61
C ILE A 127 1.28 12.81 2.85
N GLY A 128 1.69 13.98 3.33
CA GLY A 128 1.45 15.26 2.67
C GLY A 128 0.09 15.91 2.99
N LEU A 129 -0.87 15.19 3.56
CA LEU A 129 -2.13 15.82 3.98
C LEU A 129 -1.93 16.61 5.27
N GLU A 130 -2.39 17.85 5.29
CA GLU A 130 -2.36 18.73 6.46
C GLU A 130 -3.69 19.50 6.58
N ILE A 131 -4.17 19.69 7.81
CA ILE A 131 -5.34 20.57 8.05
C ILE A 131 -4.87 22.01 7.96
N ILE A 132 -5.38 22.76 6.98
CA ILE A 132 -4.99 24.15 6.71
C ILE A 132 -5.99 25.17 7.23
N GLU A 133 -7.27 24.81 7.33
CA GLU A 133 -8.33 25.67 7.83
C GLU A 133 -9.28 24.90 8.74
N HIS A 134 -9.75 25.54 9.79
CA HIS A 134 -10.68 24.96 10.75
C HIS A 134 -11.78 25.97 11.10
N HIS A 135 -13.02 25.48 11.05
CA HIS A 135 -14.23 26.18 11.43
C HIS A 135 -15.07 25.32 12.37
N SER A 136 -16.18 25.87 12.86
CA SER A 136 -17.04 25.19 13.84
C SER A 136 -17.61 23.86 13.34
N ASP A 137 -17.94 23.74 12.07
CA ASP A 137 -18.68 22.63 11.47
C ASP A 137 -17.96 22.03 10.25
N PHE A 138 -16.76 22.52 9.93
CA PHE A 138 -15.93 21.93 8.88
C PHE A 138 -14.44 22.25 9.05
N CYS A 139 -13.60 21.51 8.34
CA CYS A 139 -12.20 21.85 8.12
C CYS A 139 -11.79 21.63 6.66
N ILE A 140 -10.66 22.21 6.27
CA ILE A 140 -10.03 21.99 4.97
C ILE A 140 -8.70 21.28 5.19
N ILE A 141 -8.54 20.12 4.56
CA ILE A 141 -7.30 19.35 4.51
C ILE A 141 -6.70 19.53 3.12
N LYS A 142 -5.42 19.80 3.02
CA LYS A 142 -4.73 20.03 1.76
C LYS A 142 -3.48 19.17 1.63
N ASP A 143 -3.21 18.71 0.41
CA ASP A 143 -1.95 18.08 0.05
C ASP A 143 -0.83 19.12 -0.07
N MET A 144 0.21 18.91 0.71
CA MET A 144 1.43 19.72 0.79
C MET A 144 2.63 19.00 0.15
N ALA A 145 2.48 17.75 -0.26
CA ALA A 145 3.52 16.98 -0.92
C ALA A 145 3.52 17.24 -2.44
N GLU A 146 4.69 17.10 -3.05
CA GLU A 146 4.86 17.09 -4.51
C GLU A 146 5.16 15.65 -4.97
N PRO A 147 4.15 14.92 -5.50
CA PRO A 147 4.33 13.56 -5.97
C PRO A 147 5.35 13.49 -7.10
N SER A 148 6.31 12.57 -6.98
CA SER A 148 7.29 12.32 -8.03
C SER A 148 7.59 10.84 -8.17
N LYS A 149 8.15 10.43 -9.32
CA LYS A 149 8.63 9.06 -9.52
C LYS A 149 9.65 8.66 -8.44
N ARG A 150 10.52 9.59 -8.04
CA ARG A 150 11.52 9.36 -6.99
C ARG A 150 10.87 9.05 -5.64
N GLU A 151 9.82 9.79 -5.28
CA GLU A 151 9.06 9.55 -4.05
C GLU A 151 8.29 8.22 -4.11
N PHE A 152 7.84 7.80 -5.28
CA PHE A 152 7.27 6.47 -5.47
C PHE A 152 8.33 5.40 -5.23
N ASP A 153 9.48 5.47 -5.91
CA ASP A 153 10.53 4.45 -5.82
C ASP A 153 11.07 4.32 -4.37
N SER A 154 11.21 5.44 -3.65
CA SER A 154 11.65 5.44 -2.24
C SER A 154 10.60 4.83 -1.30
N SER A 155 9.33 5.20 -1.47
CA SER A 155 8.22 4.72 -0.65
C SER A 155 7.93 3.25 -0.90
N PHE A 156 7.95 2.85 -2.17
CA PHE A 156 7.76 1.47 -2.60
C PHE A 156 8.86 0.56 -2.02
N ARG A 157 10.12 1.00 -2.06
CA ARG A 157 11.22 0.28 -1.38
C ARG A 157 11.05 0.20 0.12
N ARG A 158 10.51 1.25 0.75
CA ARG A 158 10.27 1.26 2.19
C ARG A 158 9.25 0.20 2.61
N VAL A 159 8.21 -0.05 1.80
CA VAL A 159 7.24 -1.15 2.04
C VAL A 159 7.97 -2.49 2.19
N PHE A 160 8.84 -2.84 1.24
CA PHE A 160 9.63 -4.09 1.31
C PHE A 160 10.44 -4.19 2.59
N LEU A 161 11.22 -3.14 2.91
CA LEU A 161 12.14 -3.15 4.04
C LEU A 161 11.40 -3.31 5.38
N LEU A 162 10.22 -2.69 5.51
CA LEU A 162 9.39 -2.82 6.72
C LEU A 162 8.85 -4.25 6.86
N ILE A 163 8.40 -4.87 5.76
CA ILE A 163 7.91 -6.26 5.76
C ILE A 163 9.05 -7.24 6.07
N GLN A 164 10.24 -7.04 5.50
CA GLN A 164 11.42 -7.86 5.82
C GLN A 164 11.77 -7.77 7.30
N GLN A 165 11.73 -6.55 7.88
CA GLN A 165 11.93 -6.34 9.31
C GLN A 165 10.91 -7.14 10.14
N MET A 166 9.62 -7.12 9.79
CA MET A 166 8.58 -7.91 10.48
C MET A 166 8.89 -9.42 10.45
N GLY A 167 9.35 -9.92 9.31
CA GLY A 167 9.76 -11.33 9.16
C GLY A 167 10.99 -11.69 10.00
N GLU A 168 12.00 -10.83 10.03
CA GLU A 168 13.21 -11.03 10.83
C GLU A 168 12.90 -11.03 12.34
N GLU A 169 12.10 -10.07 12.80
CA GLU A 169 11.64 -9.97 14.19
C GLU A 169 10.81 -11.20 14.59
N LEU A 170 9.97 -11.73 13.69
CA LEU A 170 9.23 -12.96 13.92
C LEU A 170 10.15 -14.17 14.15
N VAL A 171 11.13 -14.38 13.26
CA VAL A 171 12.09 -15.49 13.39
C VAL A 171 12.88 -15.36 14.68
N GLU A 172 13.28 -14.15 15.05
CA GLU A 172 13.98 -13.89 16.30
C GLU A 172 13.11 -14.20 17.53
N ALA A 173 11.83 -13.78 17.50
CA ALA A 173 10.86 -14.04 18.57
C ALA A 173 10.63 -15.55 18.78
N ILE A 174 10.48 -16.33 17.71
CA ILE A 174 10.34 -17.78 17.78
C ILE A 174 11.63 -18.42 18.31
N ASN A 175 12.79 -18.03 17.78
CA ASN A 175 14.08 -18.62 18.15
C ASN A 175 14.44 -18.39 19.62
N LYS A 176 14.23 -17.17 20.12
CA LYS A 176 14.54 -16.80 21.50
C LYS A 176 13.40 -17.11 22.47
N ASN A 177 12.22 -17.44 21.95
CA ASN A 177 10.97 -17.52 22.71
C ASN A 177 10.66 -16.23 23.47
N VAL A 178 10.89 -15.07 22.82
CA VAL A 178 10.70 -13.73 23.39
C VAL A 178 9.69 -12.95 22.56
N VAL A 179 8.44 -13.00 23.00
CA VAL A 179 7.28 -12.37 22.34
C VAL A 179 7.35 -10.84 22.33
N THR A 180 8.10 -10.21 23.25
CA THR A 180 8.23 -8.75 23.29
C THR A 180 8.99 -8.17 22.09
N ILE A 181 9.68 -9.00 21.31
CA ILE A 181 10.37 -8.59 20.08
C ILE A 181 9.35 -8.08 19.03
N VAL A 182 8.22 -8.77 18.88
CA VAL A 182 7.17 -8.42 17.89
C VAL A 182 6.13 -7.42 18.42
N ARG A 183 6.39 -6.79 19.57
CA ARG A 183 5.40 -5.88 20.21
C ARG A 183 5.07 -4.65 19.35
N HIS A 184 6.02 -4.22 18.51
CA HIS A 184 5.92 -3.03 17.68
C HIS A 184 5.51 -3.34 16.24
N THR A 185 5.24 -4.61 15.92
CA THR A 185 4.87 -5.04 14.57
C THR A 185 3.62 -4.33 14.07
N HIS A 186 2.69 -3.98 14.97
CA HIS A 186 1.52 -3.18 14.60
C HIS A 186 1.88 -1.76 14.14
N ASP A 187 2.85 -1.10 14.78
CA ASP A 187 3.29 0.23 14.37
C ASP A 187 4.06 0.18 13.04
N ILE A 188 4.79 -0.91 12.80
CA ILE A 188 5.46 -1.17 11.52
C ILE A 188 4.42 -1.34 10.41
N ASP A 189 3.35 -2.10 10.67
CA ASP A 189 2.22 -2.31 9.76
C ASP A 189 1.50 -1.00 9.40
N ILE A 190 1.22 -0.13 10.37
CA ILE A 190 0.68 1.22 10.10
C ILE A 190 1.58 2.00 9.12
N ASN A 191 2.90 1.86 9.24
CA ASN A 191 3.84 2.49 8.32
C ASN A 191 3.82 1.82 6.93
N VAL A 192 3.71 0.50 6.85
CA VAL A 192 3.52 -0.23 5.58
C VAL A 192 2.31 0.33 4.84
N ASP A 193 1.16 0.42 5.52
CA ASP A 193 -0.05 0.92 4.89
C ASP A 193 0.08 2.40 4.46
N LYS A 194 0.82 3.21 5.23
CA LYS A 194 1.12 4.62 4.91
C LYS A 194 1.92 4.76 3.62
N PHE A 195 2.97 3.97 3.45
CA PHE A 195 3.73 3.97 2.21
C PHE A 195 2.95 3.34 1.05
N HIS A 196 2.18 2.28 1.31
CA HIS A 196 1.29 1.65 0.32
C HIS A 196 0.29 2.65 -0.27
N ASP A 197 -0.45 3.35 0.59
CA ASP A 197 -1.44 4.35 0.16
C ASP A 197 -0.79 5.49 -0.61
N TYR A 198 0.40 5.93 -0.17
CA TYR A 198 1.12 7.01 -0.85
C TYR A 198 1.61 6.58 -2.23
N CYS A 199 2.08 5.33 -2.39
CA CYS A 199 2.44 4.80 -3.70
C CYS A 199 1.24 4.80 -4.65
N ILE A 200 0.05 4.38 -4.19
CA ILE A 200 -1.19 4.43 -5.00
C ILE A 200 -1.55 5.86 -5.36
N ARG A 201 -1.47 6.80 -4.41
CA ARG A 201 -1.71 8.21 -4.67
C ARG A 201 -0.77 8.76 -5.76
N ILE A 202 0.52 8.47 -5.67
CA ILE A 202 1.49 8.92 -6.68
C ILE A 202 1.16 8.30 -8.05
N MET A 203 0.81 7.00 -8.08
CA MET A 203 0.39 6.34 -9.32
C MET A 203 -0.80 7.05 -9.98
N ASN A 204 -1.81 7.39 -9.20
CA ASN A 204 -3.02 8.05 -9.70
C ASN A 204 -2.79 9.53 -10.08
N LYS A 205 -1.98 10.28 -9.32
CA LYS A 205 -1.66 11.68 -9.62
C LYS A 205 -0.71 11.85 -10.80
N THR A 206 0.33 11.04 -10.87
CA THR A 206 1.37 11.19 -11.91
C THR A 206 1.05 10.42 -13.19
N GLY A 207 0.12 9.46 -13.10
CA GLY A 207 -0.20 8.54 -14.19
C GLY A 207 1.07 7.85 -14.69
N ILE A 208 1.73 7.06 -13.81
CA ILE A 208 3.01 6.40 -14.11
C ILE A 208 2.95 5.85 -15.54
N LYS A 209 3.83 6.43 -16.37
CA LYS A 209 3.94 6.20 -17.81
C LYS A 209 4.08 4.69 -18.05
N ASN A 210 3.22 4.15 -18.92
CA ASN A 210 2.93 2.75 -19.22
C ASN A 210 1.83 2.10 -18.34
N SER A 211 0.60 2.11 -18.86
CA SER A 211 -0.59 1.57 -18.17
C SER A 211 -0.46 0.11 -17.74
N LYS A 212 0.30 -0.71 -18.48
CA LYS A 212 0.53 -2.13 -18.15
C LYS A 212 1.38 -2.29 -16.88
N HIS A 213 2.50 -1.58 -16.79
CA HIS A 213 3.35 -1.65 -15.60
C HIS A 213 2.63 -1.06 -14.38
N THR A 214 1.79 -0.04 -14.54
CA THR A 214 1.01 0.52 -13.43
C THR A 214 0.05 -0.50 -12.82
N SER A 215 -0.64 -1.31 -13.64
CA SER A 215 -1.48 -2.39 -13.11
C SER A 215 -0.67 -3.46 -12.37
N LEU A 216 0.48 -3.86 -12.90
CA LEU A 216 1.36 -4.83 -12.22
C LEU A 216 1.93 -4.27 -10.92
N LEU A 217 2.38 -3.01 -10.91
CA LEU A 217 2.86 -2.34 -9.70
C LEU A 217 1.78 -2.23 -8.63
N PHE A 218 0.55 -1.90 -9.03
CA PHE A 218 -0.59 -1.90 -8.11
C PHE A 218 -0.84 -3.29 -7.52
N SER A 219 -0.83 -4.35 -8.33
CA SER A 219 -0.99 -5.73 -7.86
C SER A 219 0.13 -6.15 -6.90
N ILE A 220 1.38 -5.77 -7.20
CA ILE A 220 2.51 -6.04 -6.31
C ILE A 220 2.36 -5.31 -4.97
N LEU A 221 2.04 -4.01 -4.99
CA LEU A 221 1.75 -3.24 -3.77
C LEU A 221 0.66 -3.88 -2.93
N PHE A 222 -0.44 -4.29 -3.56
CA PHE A 222 -1.56 -4.90 -2.88
C PHE A 222 -1.17 -6.23 -2.22
N ILE A 223 -0.43 -7.10 -2.91
CA ILE A 223 0.02 -8.37 -2.33
C ILE A 223 1.04 -8.13 -1.20
N LEU A 224 1.90 -7.11 -1.30
CA LEU A 224 2.82 -6.75 -0.22
C LEU A 224 2.08 -6.29 1.05
N GLU A 225 1.00 -5.52 0.91
CA GLU A 225 0.15 -5.15 2.06
C GLU A 225 -0.48 -6.38 2.72
N LEU A 226 -1.08 -7.28 1.93
CA LEU A 226 -1.64 -8.53 2.44
C LEU A 226 -0.58 -9.41 3.11
N LEU A 227 0.65 -9.40 2.61
CA LEU A 227 1.77 -10.12 3.19
C LEU A 227 2.21 -9.51 4.54
N GLY A 228 2.24 -8.18 4.65
CA GLY A 228 2.46 -7.45 5.91
C GLY A 228 1.39 -7.78 6.96
N ASP A 229 0.12 -7.83 6.54
CA ASP A 229 -1.02 -8.21 7.37
C ASP A 229 -0.85 -9.59 8.01
N GLU A 230 -0.37 -10.57 7.24
CA GLU A 230 -0.09 -11.92 7.76
C GLU A 230 0.98 -11.91 8.86
N PHE A 231 2.05 -11.10 8.72
CA PHE A 231 3.03 -10.93 9.79
C PHE A 231 2.44 -10.25 11.02
N LYS A 232 1.61 -9.22 10.84
CA LYS A 232 0.87 -8.59 11.95
C LYS A 232 -0.03 -9.60 12.66
N HIS A 233 -0.74 -10.46 11.93
CA HIS A 233 -1.59 -11.49 12.52
C HIS A 233 -0.78 -12.50 13.35
N ILE A 234 0.36 -12.97 12.83
CA ILE A 234 1.27 -13.81 13.59
C ILE A 234 1.73 -13.10 14.86
N ALA A 235 2.20 -11.85 14.77
CA ALA A 235 2.65 -11.08 15.93
C ALA A 235 1.55 -10.92 16.98
N HIS A 236 0.31 -10.70 16.55
CA HIS A 236 -0.85 -10.61 17.42
C HIS A 236 -1.08 -11.92 18.19
N HIS A 237 -1.06 -13.06 17.50
CA HIS A 237 -1.20 -14.38 18.13
C HIS A 237 -0.09 -14.65 19.15
N LEU A 238 1.16 -14.34 18.80
CA LEU A 238 2.30 -14.47 19.72
C LEU A 238 2.09 -13.61 20.97
N HIS A 239 1.63 -12.37 20.80
CA HIS A 239 1.48 -11.42 21.90
C HIS A 239 0.29 -11.68 22.81
N ASN A 240 -0.87 -12.01 22.26
CA ASN A 240 -2.12 -12.08 23.03
C ASN A 240 -2.56 -13.49 23.36
N ASP A 241 -2.41 -14.42 22.42
CA ASP A 241 -3.01 -15.75 22.53
C ASP A 241 -1.99 -16.77 23.05
N PHE A 242 -0.71 -16.63 22.67
CA PHE A 242 0.30 -17.68 22.82
C PHE A 242 1.47 -17.30 23.73
N GLN A 243 1.24 -16.41 24.70
CA GLN A 243 2.28 -16.03 25.67
C GLN A 243 2.87 -17.28 26.36
N ASN A 244 4.20 -17.41 26.32
CA ASN A 244 4.98 -18.53 26.89
C ASN A 244 4.83 -19.89 26.18
N LYS A 245 4.25 -19.94 24.97
CA LYS A 245 4.16 -21.18 24.17
C LYS A 245 5.44 -21.42 23.39
N ASN A 246 5.86 -22.67 23.30
CA ASN A 246 7.04 -23.07 22.53
C ASN A 246 6.64 -23.38 21.09
N LEU A 247 7.23 -22.66 20.13
CA LEU A 247 6.96 -22.78 18.70
C LEU A 247 8.18 -23.30 17.90
N ASN A 248 9.10 -23.98 18.57
CA ASN A 248 10.38 -24.41 17.99
C ASN A 248 10.22 -25.30 16.76
N ASN A 249 9.11 -26.04 16.61
CA ASN A 249 8.89 -26.88 15.43
C ASN A 249 8.71 -26.04 14.15
N LEU A 250 8.33 -24.76 14.29
CA LEU A 250 8.15 -23.84 13.17
C LEU A 250 9.42 -23.06 12.83
N LEU A 251 10.42 -23.01 13.70
CA LEU A 251 11.59 -22.14 13.54
C LEU A 251 12.26 -22.29 12.16
N GLU A 252 12.51 -23.53 11.73
CA GLU A 252 13.14 -23.79 10.43
C GLU A 252 12.23 -23.41 9.26
N LEU A 253 10.91 -23.63 9.37
CA LEU A 253 9.98 -23.16 8.34
C LEU A 253 9.94 -21.63 8.27
N SER A 254 9.87 -20.94 9.42
CA SER A 254 9.88 -19.48 9.50
C SER A 254 11.14 -18.90 8.87
N LYS A 255 12.31 -19.48 9.14
CA LYS A 255 13.58 -19.09 8.50
C LYS A 255 13.53 -19.26 6.98
N LEU A 256 13.03 -20.40 6.48
CA LEU A 256 12.92 -20.64 5.05
C LEU A 256 12.01 -19.62 4.35
N VAL A 257 10.84 -19.34 4.94
CA VAL A 257 9.87 -18.38 4.39
C VAL A 257 10.43 -16.95 4.40
N VAL A 258 11.05 -16.51 5.49
CA VAL A 258 11.64 -15.17 5.59
C VAL A 258 12.85 -15.02 4.68
N ASN A 259 13.68 -16.05 4.53
CA ASN A 259 14.75 -16.05 3.55
C ASN A 259 14.22 -15.98 2.11
N HIS A 260 13.11 -16.64 1.81
CA HIS A 260 12.46 -16.53 0.50
C HIS A 260 12.01 -15.09 0.23
N LEU A 261 11.37 -14.43 1.21
CA LEU A 261 11.01 -13.01 1.11
C LEU A 261 12.23 -12.12 0.83
N ASN A 262 13.34 -12.35 1.54
CA ASN A 262 14.59 -11.61 1.35
C ASN A 262 15.20 -11.85 -0.04
N GLU A 263 15.18 -13.10 -0.52
CA GLU A 263 15.61 -13.46 -1.87
C GLU A 263 14.72 -12.80 -2.93
N PHE A 264 13.41 -12.66 -2.67
CA PHE A 264 12.47 -11.98 -3.55
C PHE A 264 12.76 -10.48 -3.64
N TYR A 265 13.04 -9.81 -2.52
CA TYR A 265 13.45 -8.40 -2.52
C TYR A 265 14.69 -8.18 -3.42
N GLU A 266 15.72 -9.01 -3.28
CA GLU A 266 16.93 -8.92 -4.10
C GLU A 266 16.66 -9.20 -5.59
N PHE A 267 15.74 -10.12 -5.88
CA PHE A 267 15.30 -10.42 -7.24
C PHE A 267 14.48 -9.28 -7.86
N TYR A 268 13.63 -8.64 -7.07
CA TYR A 268 12.79 -7.55 -7.53
C TYR A 268 13.62 -6.37 -8.05
N TYR A 269 14.61 -5.94 -7.26
CA TYR A 269 15.45 -4.77 -7.58
C TYR A 269 16.62 -5.06 -8.51
N ASP A 270 17.08 -6.30 -8.59
CA ASP A 270 18.18 -6.71 -9.46
C ASP A 270 17.84 -8.07 -10.08
N TYR A 271 17.05 -8.01 -11.15
CA TYR A 271 16.53 -9.18 -11.85
C TYR A 271 17.64 -9.96 -12.55
N SER A 272 17.66 -11.27 -12.35
CA SER A 272 18.49 -12.19 -13.14
C SER A 272 17.92 -13.60 -13.13
N ASN A 273 18.18 -14.35 -14.21
CA ASN A 273 17.78 -15.76 -14.32
C ASN A 273 18.37 -16.61 -13.19
N ASN A 274 19.58 -16.31 -12.72
CA ASN A 274 20.21 -17.03 -11.62
C ASN A 274 19.42 -16.85 -10.30
N LYS A 275 18.93 -15.63 -10.02
CA LYS A 275 18.10 -15.36 -8.84
C LYS A 275 16.71 -16.01 -8.97
N LEU A 276 16.15 -16.05 -10.18
CA LEU A 276 14.89 -16.76 -10.43
C LEU A 276 15.02 -18.26 -10.16
N VAL A 277 16.10 -18.90 -10.64
CA VAL A 277 16.40 -20.30 -10.32
C VAL A 277 16.53 -20.50 -8.81
N LYS A 278 17.26 -19.62 -8.12
CA LYS A 278 17.41 -19.68 -6.67
C LYS A 278 16.07 -19.60 -5.91
N LEU A 279 15.16 -18.70 -6.34
CA LEU A 279 13.81 -18.60 -5.78
C LEU A 279 12.98 -19.86 -6.04
N SER A 280 13.08 -20.42 -7.25
CA SER A 280 12.41 -21.67 -7.58
C SER A 280 12.91 -22.85 -6.73
N ASP A 281 14.23 -22.95 -6.51
CA ASP A 281 14.81 -23.96 -5.63
C ASP A 281 14.30 -23.81 -4.20
N ARG A 282 14.18 -22.57 -3.71
CA ARG A 282 13.62 -22.27 -2.39
C ARG A 282 12.14 -22.64 -2.27
N ASP A 283 11.34 -22.37 -3.29
CA ASP A 283 9.93 -22.78 -3.31
C ASP A 283 9.79 -24.30 -3.21
N ILE A 284 10.60 -25.03 -3.99
CA ILE A 284 10.63 -26.50 -3.96
C ILE A 284 11.05 -27.01 -2.57
N GLU A 285 12.05 -26.37 -1.94
CA GLU A 285 12.49 -26.71 -0.59
C GLU A 285 11.36 -26.52 0.43
N ILE A 286 10.68 -25.37 0.42
CA ILE A 286 9.54 -25.09 1.31
C ILE A 286 8.44 -26.13 1.06
N HIS A 287 8.05 -26.36 -0.20
CA HIS A 287 7.02 -27.31 -0.57
C HIS A 287 7.35 -28.74 -0.10
N SER A 288 8.62 -29.14 -0.17
CA SER A 288 9.11 -30.44 0.32
C SER A 288 9.16 -30.51 1.84
N TYR A 289 9.28 -29.38 2.52
CA TYR A 289 9.27 -29.29 3.99
C TYR A 289 7.85 -29.38 4.57
N LEU A 290 6.85 -28.81 3.90
CA LEU A 290 5.45 -28.77 4.37
C LEU A 290 4.83 -30.15 4.73
N PRO A 291 5.03 -31.24 3.96
CA PRO A 291 4.52 -32.58 4.30
C PRO A 291 4.88 -33.10 5.70
N LYS A 292 5.98 -32.62 6.29
CA LYS A 292 6.38 -32.99 7.67
C LYS A 292 5.33 -32.57 8.70
N PHE A 293 4.55 -31.54 8.41
CA PHE A 293 3.52 -31.01 9.30
C PHE A 293 2.12 -31.60 9.02
N TYR A 294 1.88 -32.16 7.84
CA TYR A 294 0.56 -32.65 7.42
C TYR A 294 0.23 -34.10 7.80
N LYS A 295 1.22 -34.95 8.15
CA LYS A 295 0.97 -36.39 8.26
C LYS A 295 1.45 -37.04 9.56
N LYS A 296 0.51 -37.70 10.26
CA LYS A 296 0.67 -39.09 10.71
C LYS A 296 -0.64 -39.89 10.76
N LYS A 297 -0.49 -41.19 10.47
CA LYS A 297 -1.44 -42.32 10.42
C LYS A 297 -2.39 -42.53 11.63
N SER A 298 -2.42 -41.63 12.61
CA SER A 298 -3.09 -41.84 13.91
C SER A 298 -3.88 -40.63 14.44
N GLY A 299 -4.18 -39.62 13.61
CA GLY A 299 -5.21 -38.61 13.92
C GLY A 299 -4.80 -37.43 14.81
N LYS A 300 -3.50 -37.19 15.09
CA LYS A 300 -3.01 -35.95 15.72
C LYS A 300 -1.83 -35.37 14.94
N THR A 301 -1.86 -34.07 14.69
CA THR A 301 -0.77 -33.27 14.11
C THR A 301 0.45 -33.29 15.02
N GLN A 302 1.66 -33.17 14.46
CA GLN A 302 2.88 -33.01 15.25
C GLN A 302 2.99 -31.60 15.86
N LEU A 303 2.27 -30.64 15.26
CA LEU A 303 2.11 -29.28 15.73
C LEU A 303 1.03 -29.19 16.81
N SER A 304 1.25 -28.34 17.82
CA SER A 304 0.18 -27.89 18.71
C SER A 304 -0.85 -27.04 17.96
N ASP A 305 -2.01 -26.77 18.58
CA ASP A 305 -3.04 -25.92 17.97
C ASP A 305 -2.50 -24.49 17.71
N GLU A 306 -1.66 -23.99 18.62
CA GLU A 306 -0.98 -22.69 18.47
C GLU A 306 0.01 -22.71 17.30
N GLU A 307 0.82 -23.77 17.18
CA GLU A 307 1.73 -23.93 16.06
C GLU A 307 1.00 -24.09 14.72
N LEU A 308 -0.17 -24.74 14.72
CA LEU A 308 -0.99 -24.91 13.52
C LEU A 308 -1.52 -23.57 13.00
N GLU A 309 -1.90 -22.65 13.89
CA GLU A 309 -2.37 -21.32 13.52
C GLU A 309 -1.25 -20.52 12.84
N ILE A 310 -0.06 -20.46 13.45
CA ILE A 310 1.09 -19.75 12.86
C ILE A 310 1.54 -20.43 11.56
N PHE A 311 1.51 -21.76 11.49
CA PHE A 311 1.80 -22.52 10.28
C PHE A 311 0.89 -22.12 9.11
N ASN A 312 -0.41 -21.86 9.35
CA ASN A 312 -1.32 -21.45 8.31
C ASN A 312 -0.96 -20.07 7.72
N HIS A 313 -0.61 -19.10 8.58
CA HIS A 313 -0.13 -17.79 8.12
C HIS A 313 1.16 -17.89 7.29
N LEU A 314 2.16 -18.67 7.74
CA LEU A 314 3.42 -18.88 7.01
C LEU A 314 3.20 -19.45 5.60
N ARG A 315 2.19 -20.30 5.43
CA ARG A 315 1.81 -20.82 4.11
C ARG A 315 1.17 -19.77 3.22
N ILE A 316 0.34 -18.90 3.78
CA ILE A 316 -0.28 -17.79 3.04
C ILE A 316 0.83 -16.84 2.56
N ILE A 317 1.77 -16.49 3.45
CA ILE A 317 2.96 -15.70 3.11
C ILE A 317 3.74 -16.33 1.95
N THR A 318 4.00 -17.64 2.00
CA THR A 318 4.69 -18.35 0.90
C THR A 318 3.95 -18.20 -0.44
N LYS A 319 2.61 -18.33 -0.44
CA LYS A 319 1.82 -18.14 -1.66
C LYS A 319 1.88 -16.72 -2.19
N PHE A 320 1.85 -15.72 -1.31
CA PHE A 320 2.00 -14.32 -1.72
C PHE A 320 3.37 -14.06 -2.32
N ILE A 321 4.45 -14.60 -1.75
CA ILE A 321 5.79 -14.48 -2.33
C ILE A 321 5.85 -15.09 -3.73
N ASN A 322 5.27 -16.28 -3.95
CA ASN A 322 5.24 -16.88 -5.28
C ASN A 322 4.46 -16.03 -6.30
N ALA A 323 3.30 -15.50 -5.92
CA ALA A 323 2.54 -14.59 -6.78
C ALA A 323 3.32 -13.31 -7.10
N LEU A 324 4.10 -12.79 -6.15
CA LEU A 324 4.98 -11.64 -6.36
C LEU A 324 6.13 -11.95 -7.33
N VAL A 325 6.70 -13.14 -7.27
CA VAL A 325 7.72 -13.61 -8.23
C VAL A 325 7.14 -13.65 -9.65
N GLU A 326 5.93 -14.21 -9.82
CA GLU A 326 5.23 -14.25 -11.11
C GLU A 326 5.03 -12.83 -11.69
N LEU A 327 4.52 -11.90 -10.88
CA LEU A 327 4.30 -10.52 -11.30
C LEU A 327 5.62 -9.81 -11.66
N ARG A 328 6.71 -10.07 -10.93
CA ARG A 328 8.01 -9.48 -11.28
C ARG A 328 8.56 -10.04 -12.59
N VAL A 329 8.37 -11.33 -12.87
CA VAL A 329 8.73 -11.93 -14.17
C VAL A 329 7.88 -11.30 -15.29
N GLU A 330 6.58 -11.08 -15.05
CA GLU A 330 5.70 -10.43 -16.03
C GLU A 330 6.18 -9.00 -16.37
N ILE A 331 6.60 -8.22 -15.37
CA ILE A 331 7.20 -6.88 -15.58
C ILE A 331 8.39 -6.93 -16.53
N GLU A 332 9.21 -7.99 -16.49
CA GLU A 332 10.41 -8.11 -17.32
C GLU A 332 10.09 -8.47 -18.79
N VAL A 333 9.00 -9.22 -19.00
CA VAL A 333 8.60 -9.70 -20.33
C VAL A 333 7.66 -8.73 -21.05
N SER A 334 6.95 -7.88 -20.29
CA SER A 334 6.02 -6.85 -20.80
C SER A 334 6.73 -5.62 -21.36
#